data_AF-A0A2E2Q8G4-F1
#
_entry.id   AF-A0A2E2Q8G4-F1
#
_cell.length_a   1.000
_cell.length_b   1.000
_cell.length_c   1.000
_cell.angle_alpha   90.00
_cell.angle_beta   90.00
_cell.angle_gamma   90.00
#
_symmetry.space_group_name_H-M   'P 1'
#
loop_
_entity.id
_entity.type
_entity.pdbx_description
1 polymer ?
#
loop_
_entity_poly.entity_id
_entity_poly.type
_entity_poly.pdbx_seq_one_letter_code
_entity_poly.pdbx_strand_id
1 'polypeptide(L)'
;DRNLWYALNNLGKNSYHTEALAAMAHYKSEKRTMRPIPVPKIDEAVNVLIEHLESDRARPIPELLYSKKKEGKKIAGIMKPLGSN
;
A
#
# COMPACT_ATOMS: atom_id res chain seq x y z
N ASP A 1 7.88 1.55 19.30
CA ASP A 1 6.94 2.14 18.34
C ASP A 1 7.25 1.59 16.95
N ARG A 2 6.24 1.05 16.25
CA ARG A 2 6.37 0.39 14.95
C ARG A 2 6.63 1.39 13.82
N ASN A 3 5.98 2.56 13.85
CA ASN A 3 6.11 3.56 12.79
C ASN A 3 7.52 4.15 12.77
N LEU A 4 8.05 4.47 13.96
CA LEU A 4 9.42 4.95 14.12
C LEU A 4 10.46 3.91 13.67
N TRP A 5 10.23 2.64 14.00
CA TRP A 5 11.13 1.55 13.63
C TRP A 5 11.30 1.43 12.12
N TYR A 6 10.19 1.44 11.36
CA TYR A 6 10.26 1.37 9.89
C TYR A 6 10.84 2.63 9.26
N ALA A 7 10.55 3.82 9.83
CA ALA A 7 11.14 5.07 9.35
C ALA A 7 12.68 5.04 9.47
N LEU A 8 13.21 4.61 10.62
CA LEU A 8 14.66 4.51 10.84
C LEU A 8 15.30 3.41 9.98
N ASN A 9 14.66 2.24 9.86
CA ASN A 9 15.21 1.12 9.09
C ASN A 9 15.22 1.33 7.58
N ASN A 10 14.51 2.35 7.09
CA ASN A 10 14.49 2.73 5.68
C ASN A 10 15.60 3.73 5.34
N LEU A 11 16.27 4.33 6.33
CA LEU A 11 17.38 5.26 6.07
C LEU A 11 18.52 4.55 5.33
N GLY A 12 19.06 5.22 4.30
CA GLY A 12 20.13 4.68 3.46
C GLY A 12 19.69 3.65 2.42
N LYS A 13 18.40 3.27 2.39
CA LYS A 13 17.85 2.37 1.37
C LYS A 13 17.24 3.17 0.20
N ASN A 14 17.11 2.50 -0.93
CA ASN A 14 16.38 2.99 -2.11
C ASN A 14 15.02 2.31 -2.28
N SER A 15 14.72 1.28 -1.48
CA SER A 15 13.41 0.61 -1.43
C SER A 15 12.93 0.60 0.03
N TYR A 16 11.68 0.99 0.21
CA TYR A 16 11.11 1.30 1.52
C TYR A 16 9.96 0.36 1.85
N HIS A 17 9.82 0.07 3.14
CA HIS A 17 8.59 -0.53 3.65
C HIS A 17 7.41 0.41 3.40
N THR A 18 6.29 -0.14 2.91
CA THR A 18 5.07 0.60 2.57
C THR A 18 4.57 1.46 3.71
N GLU A 19 4.68 0.97 4.95
CA GLU A 19 4.18 1.63 6.15
C GLU A 19 4.92 2.91 6.52
N ALA A 20 6.18 3.05 6.09
CA ALA A 20 6.97 4.26 6.32
C ALA A 20 7.21 5.05 5.02
N LEU A 21 6.56 4.69 3.92
CA LEU A 21 6.78 5.29 2.60
C LEU A 21 6.47 6.79 2.60
N ALA A 22 5.36 7.19 3.23
CA ALA A 22 4.96 8.60 3.33
C ALA A 22 5.98 9.44 4.13
N ALA A 23 6.45 8.93 5.26
CA ALA A 23 7.46 9.60 6.08
C ALA A 23 8.80 9.73 5.32
N MET A 24 9.20 8.68 4.59
CA MET A 24 10.42 8.70 3.77
C MET A 24 10.31 9.67 2.59
N ALA A 25 9.16 9.75 1.91
CA ALA A 25 8.93 10.70 0.83
C ALA A 25 9.01 12.15 1.30
N HIS A 26 8.42 12.45 2.47
CA HIS A 26 8.52 13.76 3.07
C HIS A 26 9.96 14.10 3.47
N TYR A 27 10.63 13.19 4.17
CA TYR A 27 12.04 13.33 4.55
C TYR A 27 12.95 13.57 3.34
N LYS A 28 12.74 12.83 2.25
CA LYS A 28 13.50 12.99 1.00
C LYS A 28 13.27 14.36 0.36
N SER A 29 12.03 14.86 0.41
CA SER A 29 11.68 16.20 -0.05
C SER A 29 12.40 17.28 0.76
N GLU A 30 12.40 17.17 2.09
CA GLU A 30 13.12 18.09 2.98
C GLU A 30 14.64 18.04 2.77
N LYS A 31 15.19 16.84 2.55
CA LYS A 31 16.61 16.66 2.23
C LYS A 31 17.00 17.27 0.89
N ARG A 32 16.12 17.20 -0.10
CA ARG A 32 16.35 17.82 -1.41
C ARG A 32 16.33 19.35 -1.33
N THR A 33 15.46 19.92 -0.50
CA THR A 33 15.34 21.38 -0.32
C THR A 33 16.28 21.94 0.75
N MET A 34 16.93 21.08 1.54
CA MET A 34 17.79 21.43 2.69
C MET A 34 17.10 22.37 3.67
N ARG A 35 15.77 22.26 3.78
CA ARG A 35 14.92 23.11 4.61
C ARG A 35 13.78 22.28 5.18
N PRO A 36 13.36 22.55 6.43
CA PRO A 36 12.18 21.93 6.99
C PRO A 36 10.94 22.39 6.22
N ILE A 37 10.04 21.45 5.91
CA ILE A 37 8.79 21.74 5.20
C ILE A 37 7.62 21.42 6.13
N PRO A 38 6.89 22.41 6.65
CA PRO A 38 5.76 22.16 7.56
C PRO A 38 4.60 21.40 6.91
N VAL A 39 4.45 21.54 5.59
CA VAL A 39 3.37 20.92 4.82
C VAL A 39 3.80 19.52 4.40
N PRO A 40 2.98 18.47 4.64
CA PRO A 40 3.34 17.10 4.26
C PRO A 40 3.53 16.98 2.74
N LYS A 41 4.65 16.37 2.34
CA LYS A 41 5.02 16.12 0.94
C LYS A 41 5.07 14.62 0.69
N ILE A 42 3.90 14.04 0.44
CA ILE A 42 3.69 12.60 0.31
C ILE A 42 3.29 12.16 -1.10
N ASP A 43 3.22 13.09 -2.05
CA ASP A 43 2.74 12.84 -3.42
C ASP A 43 3.55 11.75 -4.12
N GLU A 44 4.88 11.75 -3.93
CA GLU A 44 5.78 10.71 -4.48
C GLU A 44 5.40 9.31 -3.96
N ALA A 45 5.05 9.18 -2.68
CA ALA A 45 4.65 7.90 -2.10
C ALA A 45 3.33 7.40 -2.70
N VAL A 46 2.37 8.29 -2.94
CA VAL A 46 1.07 7.95 -3.53
C VAL A 46 1.23 7.51 -4.99
N ASN A 47 2.00 8.25 -5.77
CA ASN A 47 2.23 7.93 -7.18
C ASN A 47 2.90 6.56 -7.35
N VAL A 48 3.92 6.25 -6.53
CA VAL A 48 4.60 4.94 -6.56
C VAL A 48 3.65 3.80 -6.18
N LEU A 49 2.72 4.02 -5.24
CA LEU A 49 1.73 3.01 -4.88
C LEU A 49 0.74 2.76 -6.03
N ILE A 50 0.27 3.81 -6.69
CA ILE A 50 -0.61 3.70 -7.86
C ILE A 50 0.11 2.93 -8.97
N GLU A 51 1.33 3.36 -9.33
CA GLU A 51 2.14 2.69 -10.35
C GLU A 51 2.38 1.20 -10.02
N HIS A 52 2.64 0.89 -8.74
CA HIS A 52 2.81 -0.49 -8.31
C HIS A 52 1.53 -1.31 -8.48
N LEU A 53 0.37 -0.76 -8.10
CA LEU A 53 -0.92 -1.44 -8.20
C LEU A 53 -1.38 -1.62 -9.66
N GLU A 54 -1.03 -0.71 -10.55
CA GLU A 54 -1.32 -0.79 -11.98
C GLU A 54 -0.33 -1.71 -12.72
N SER A 55 0.83 -2.00 -12.13
CA SER A 55 1.83 -2.88 -12.75
C SER A 55 1.47 -4.36 -12.66
N ASP A 56 1.94 -5.16 -13.63
CA ASP A 56 1.83 -6.63 -13.64
C ASP A 56 2.53 -7.33 -12.45
N ARG A 57 3.25 -6.56 -11.61
CA ARG A 57 3.89 -7.07 -10.39
C ARG A 57 2.93 -7.14 -9.21
N ALA A 58 1.85 -6.35 -9.23
CA ALA A 58 0.79 -6.48 -8.25
C ALA A 58 0.08 -7.81 -8.46
N ARG A 59 -0.13 -8.57 -7.38
CA ARG A 59 -0.94 -9.78 -7.49
C ARG A 59 -2.36 -9.36 -7.89
N PRO A 60 -2.97 -10.02 -8.90
CA PRO A 60 -4.33 -9.70 -9.28
C PRO A 60 -5.24 -9.90 -8.07
N ILE A 61 -6.13 -8.93 -7.85
CA ILE A 61 -7.16 -9.05 -6.82
C ILE A 61 -8.03 -10.24 -7.23
N PRO A 62 -8.15 -11.29 -6.40
CA PRO A 62 -8.99 -12.42 -6.74
C PRO A 62 -10.41 -11.95 -7.00
N GLU A 63 -10.98 -12.38 -8.12
CA GLU A 63 -12.40 -12.14 -8.37
C GLU A 63 -13.21 -12.79 -7.26
N LEU A 64 -13.84 -11.96 -6.43
CA LEU A 64 -14.85 -12.42 -5.51
C LEU A 64 -16.05 -12.81 -6.37
N LEU A 65 -16.26 -14.11 -6.55
CA LEU A 65 -17.54 -14.62 -7.03
C LEU A 65 -18.58 -14.20 -6.00
N TYR A 66 -19.24 -13.07 -6.23
CA TYR A 66 -20.56 -12.83 -5.69
C TYR A 66 -21.41 -13.94 -6.30
N SER A 67 -21.53 -15.04 -5.56
CA SER A 67 -22.35 -16.17 -5.94
C SER A 67 -23.68 -15.62 -6.40
N LYS A 68 -24.05 -15.91 -7.65
CA LYS A 68 -25.39 -15.69 -8.17
C LYS A 68 -26.37 -15.94 -7.03
N LYS A 69 -27.13 -14.91 -6.64
CA LYS A 69 -28.27 -15.06 -5.72
C LYS A 69 -29.07 -16.25 -6.26
N LYS A 70 -28.95 -17.42 -5.64
CA LYS A 70 -29.99 -18.43 -5.74
C LYS A 70 -31.13 -17.84 -4.91
N GLU A 71 -32.23 -17.51 -5.58
CA GLU A 71 -33.41 -16.88 -4.99
C GLU A 71 -33.62 -17.37 -3.54
N GLY A 72 -33.51 -16.44 -2.58
CA GLY A 72 -34.07 -16.62 -1.24
C GLY A 72 -33.18 -17.11 -0.09
N LYS A 73 -31.88 -17.44 -0.25
CA LYS A 73 -31.05 -17.83 0.92
C LYS A 73 -29.68 -17.14 0.98
N LYS A 74 -29.46 -16.35 2.05
CA LYS A 74 -28.15 -15.79 2.41
C LYS A 74 -27.27 -16.93 2.92
N ILE A 75 -26.20 -17.24 2.20
CA ILE A 75 -25.19 -18.19 2.68
C ILE A 75 -24.26 -17.39 3.59
N ALA A 76 -24.42 -17.54 4.90
CA ALA A 76 -23.47 -17.03 5.88
C ALA A 76 -22.30 -18.02 5.96
N GLY A 77 -21.13 -17.60 5.48
CA GLY A 77 -19.89 -18.38 5.55
C GLY A 77 -18.71 -17.58 5.00
N ILE A 78 -17.50 -17.89 5.49
CA ILE A 78 -16.25 -17.32 4.97
C ILE A 78 -16.08 -17.81 3.53
N MET A 79 -16.37 -16.94 2.56
CA MET A 79 -16.31 -17.26 1.13
C MET A 79 -14.85 -17.24 0.67
N LYS A 80 -14.35 -18.40 0.23
CA LYS A 80 -12.98 -18.57 -0.25
C LYS A 80 -12.82 -17.95 -1.66
N PRO A 81 -11.68 -17.32 -1.97
CA PRO A 81 -11.39 -16.84 -3.32
C PRO A 81 -11.27 -18.00 -4.32
N LEU A 82 -11.58 -17.72 -5.59
CA LEU A 82 -11.46 -18.69 -6.68
C LEU A 82 -10.00 -19.14 -6.81
N GLY A 83 -9.74 -20.45 -6.66
CA GLY A 83 -8.39 -21.04 -6.76
C GLY A 83 -7.74 -21.48 -5.45
N SER A 84 -8.42 -21.35 -4.30
CA SER A 84 -8.03 -22.08 -3.09
C SER A 84 -8.54 -23.51 -3.18
N ASN A 85 -7.67 -24.46 -3.56
CA ASN A 85 -7.83 -25.85 -3.12
C ASN A 85 -7.64 -25.95 -1.61
#